data_AF-U5WC47-F1
#
_entry.id   AF-U5WC47-F1
#
_cell.length_a   1.000
_cell.length_b   1.000
_cell.length_c   1.000
_cell.angle_alpha   90.00
_cell.angle_beta   90.00
_cell.angle_gamma   90.00
#
_symmetry.space_group_name_H-M   'P 1'
#
loop_
_entity.id
_entity.type
_entity.pdbx_description
1 polymer ?
#
loop_
_entity_poly.entity_id
_entity_poly.type
_entity_poly.pdbx_seq_one_letter_code
_entity_poly.pdbx_strand_id
1 'polypeptide(L)' 'MKEGLIVTVPLDPEEGATHAFAQVVGFLPVGGVLVVHPETSAGVYAPEDLTVQDPRSVPPAILAAIVKRTSIQPLG' A
#
# COMPACT_ATOMS: atom_id res chain seq x y z
N MET A 1 11.88 -1.48 -5.18
CA MET A 1 10.68 -1.94 -4.45
C MET A 1 10.37 -3.39 -4.81
N LYS A 2 9.55 -4.08 -4.00
CA LYS A 2 9.06 -5.45 -4.24
C LYS A 2 7.57 -5.54 -3.89
N GLU A 3 6.86 -6.48 -4.50
CA GLU A 3 5.48 -6.82 -4.11
C GLU A 3 5.45 -7.33 -2.66
N GLY A 4 4.37 -7.03 -1.95
CA GLY A 4 4.20 -7.41 -0.54
C GLY A 4 4.77 -6.40 0.46
N LEU A 5 5.50 -5.37 0.03
CA LEU A 5 5.93 -4.29 0.94
C LEU A 5 4.72 -3.49 1.43
N ILE A 6 4.71 -3.16 2.72
CA ILE A 6 3.78 -2.17 3.28
C ILE A 6 4.36 -0.79 3.09
N VAL A 7 3.55 0.15 2.63
CA VAL A 7 3.94 1.53 2.36
C VAL A 7 2.94 2.50 2.96
N THR A 8 3.40 3.70 3.25
CA THR A 8 2.54 4.87 3.43
C THR A 8 2.52 5.70 2.17
N VAL A 9 1.32 6.10 1.75
CA VAL A 9 1.09 7.02 0.64
C VAL A 9 0.81 8.43 1.18
N PRO A 10 1.09 9.50 0.43
CA PRO A 10 0.61 10.84 0.76
C PRO A 10 -0.92 10.84 0.76
N LEU A 11 -1.53 11.40 1.80
CA LEU A 11 -2.99 11.54 1.87
C LEU A 11 -3.41 12.66 0.91
N ASP A 12 -3.89 12.27 -0.28
CA ASP A 12 -4.56 13.20 -1.18
C ASP A 12 -6.04 13.32 -0.77
N PRO A 13 -6.53 14.51 -0.39
CA PRO A 13 -7.93 14.71 -0.04
C PRO A 13 -8.91 14.39 -1.19
N GLU A 14 -8.46 14.34 -2.45
CA GLU A 14 -9.29 14.03 -3.60
C GLU A 14 -9.37 12.53 -3.93
N GLU A 15 -8.42 11.70 -3.47
CA GLU A 15 -8.38 10.26 -3.79
C GLU A 15 -9.36 9.39 -2.98
N GLY A 16 -10.01 9.96 -1.96
CA GLY A 16 -10.97 9.24 -1.12
C GLY A 16 -10.36 8.08 -0.33
N ALA A 17 -9.02 8.00 -0.25
CA ALA A 17 -8.31 7.01 0.55
C ALA A 17 -8.43 7.39 2.03
N THR A 18 -9.19 6.60 2.80
CA THR A 18 -9.40 6.85 4.23
C THR A 18 -8.14 6.61 5.08
N HIS A 19 -7.14 5.88 4.54
CA HIS A 19 -5.99 5.41 5.29
C HIS A 19 -4.68 5.58 4.51
N ALA A 20 -3.67 6.11 5.20
CA ALA A 20 -2.34 6.32 4.63
C ALA A 20 -1.59 5.01 4.33
N PHE A 21 -2.00 3.87 4.92
CA PHE A 21 -1.33 2.58 4.72
C PHE A 21 -1.88 1.82 3.50
N ALA A 22 -0.97 1.26 2.71
CA ALA A 22 -1.27 0.40 1.58
C ALA A 22 -0.20 -0.70 1.43
N GLN A 23 -0.47 -1.69 0.59
CA GLN A 23 0.51 -2.71 0.20
C GLN A 23 0.80 -2.66 -1.29
N VAL A 24 2.07 -2.79 -1.66
CA VAL A 24 2.51 -2.92 -3.05
C VAL A 24 2.04 -4.26 -3.61
N VAL A 25 1.29 -4.24 -4.70
CA VAL A 25 0.75 -5.42 -5.37
C VAL A 25 1.23 -5.57 -6.82
N GLY A 26 2.03 -4.62 -7.31
CA GLY A 26 2.59 -4.71 -8.66
C GLY A 26 3.28 -3.44 -9.12
N PHE A 27 3.81 -3.49 -10.34
CA PHE A 27 4.53 -2.40 -10.99
C PHE A 27 4.02 -2.22 -12.42
N LEU A 28 3.81 -0.99 -12.84
CA LEU A 28 3.43 -0.65 -14.20
C LEU A 28 4.68 -0.46 -15.08
N PRO A 29 4.61 -0.78 -16.39
CA PRO A 29 5.74 -0.63 -17.31
C PRO A 29 6.30 0.80 -17.41
N VAL A 30 5.47 1.79 -17.10
CA VAL A 30 5.82 3.23 -17.14
C VAL A 30 6.47 3.74 -15.85
N GLY A 31 6.77 2.86 -14.89
CA GLY A 31 7.46 3.20 -13.64
C GLY A 31 6.56 3.42 -12.42
N GLY A 32 5.24 3.35 -12.58
CA GLY A 32 4.29 3.47 -11.46
C GLY A 32 4.24 2.21 -10.58
N VAL A 33 3.95 2.40 -9.30
CA VAL A 33 3.77 1.33 -8.32
C VAL A 33 2.28 1.19 -8.01
N LEU A 34 1.75 -0.01 -8.20
CA LEU A 34 0.36 -0.32 -7.88
C LEU A 34 0.28 -0.71 -6.40
N VAL A 35 -0.56 -0.02 -5.64
CA VAL A 35 -0.78 -0.27 -4.22
C VAL A 35 -2.27 -0.48 -3.92
N VAL A 36 -2.57 -1.21 -2.85
CA VAL A 36 -3.95 -1.48 -2.41
C VAL A 36 -4.14 -1.03 -0.97
N HIS A 37 -5.19 -0.24 -0.73
CA HIS A 37 -5.61 0.23 0.58
C HIS A 37 -6.56 -0.77 1.27
N PRO A 38 -6.66 -0.73 2.62
CA PRO A 38 -7.53 -1.63 3.38
C PRO A 38 -9.02 -1.50 3.03
N GLU A 39 -9.51 -0.30 2.72
CA GLU A 39 -10.95 -0.02 2.76
C GLU A 39 -11.61 0.03 1.38
N THR A 40 -11.02 0.66 0.38
CA THR A 40 -11.76 0.92 -0.87
C THR A 40 -10.91 0.88 -2.12
N SER A 41 -9.76 1.55 -2.18
CA SER A 41 -9.12 1.84 -3.47
C SER A 41 -7.78 1.11 -3.70
N ALA A 42 -7.50 0.83 -4.97
CA ALA A 42 -6.13 0.61 -5.45
C ALA A 42 -5.66 1.92 -6.10
N GLY A 43 -4.41 2.29 -5.88
CA GLY A 43 -3.81 3.52 -6.38
C GLY A 43 -2.50 3.26 -7.12
N VAL A 44 -2.12 4.19 -7.98
CA VAL A 44 -0.85 4.15 -8.70
C VAL A 44 -0.03 5.37 -8.29
N TYR A 45 1.12 5.13 -7.68
CA TYR A 45 2.00 6.19 -7.18
C TYR A 45 3.38 6.09 -7.81
N ALA A 46 4.11 7.22 -7.85
CA ALA A 46 5.52 7.17 -8.17
C ALA A 46 6.29 6.50 -7.00
N PRO A 47 7.33 5.71 -7.26
CA PRO A 47 8.12 5.05 -6.21
C PRO A 47 8.65 6.02 -5.14
N GLU A 48 9.01 7.24 -5.55
CA GLU A 48 9.55 8.30 -4.69
C GLU A 48 8.52 8.89 -3.71
N ASP A 49 7.23 8.78 -4.00
CA ASP A 49 6.16 9.25 -3.13
C ASP A 49 5.83 8.25 -2.01
N LEU A 50 6.33 7.03 -2.13
CA LEU A 50 6.01 5.92 -1.23
C LEU A 50 7.09 5.72 -0.18
N THR A 51 6.69 5.71 1.09
CA THR A 51 7.59 5.38 2.20
C THR A 51 7.34 3.96 2.66
N VAL A 52 8.37 3.10 2.60
CA VAL A 52 8.28 1.72 3.08
C VAL A 52 8.18 1.68 4.60
N GLN A 53 7.25 0.88 5.11
CA GLN A 53 7.01 0.67 6.53
C GLN A 53 7.37 -0.78 6.92
N ASP A 54 7.81 -0.95 8.16
CA ASP A 54 7.91 -2.28 8.77
C ASP A 54 6.47 -2.78 9.07
N PRO A 55 6.05 -3.95 8.56
CA PRO A 55 4.74 -4.53 8.86
C PRO A 55 4.42 -4.63 10.36
N ARG A 56 5.44 -4.77 11.23
CA ARG A 56 5.29 -4.88 12.69
C ARG A 56 4.95 -3.55 13.35
N SER A 57 5.23 -2.42 12.68
CA SER A 57 4.89 -1.08 13.12
C SER A 57 3.49 -0.64 12.68
N VAL A 58 2.81 -1.44 11.85
CA VAL A 58 1.48 -1.17 11.32
C VAL A 58 0.42 -1.73 12.28
N PRO A 59 -0.67 -0.99 12.57
CA PRO A 59 -1.75 -1.50 13.41
C PRO A 59 -2.26 -2.86 12.89
N PRO A 60 -2.34 -3.91 13.75
CA PRO A 60 -2.66 -5.26 13.29
C PRO A 60 -3.98 -5.39 12.53
N ALA A 61 -4.99 -4.59 12.89
CA ALA A 61 -6.28 -4.57 12.22
C ALA A 61 -6.18 -4.05 10.76
N ILE A 62 -5.35 -3.02 10.54
CA ILE A 62 -5.10 -2.44 9.22
C ILE A 62 -4.32 -3.43 8.36
N LEU A 63 -3.26 -4.01 8.93
CA LEU A 63 -2.46 -5.01 8.22
C LEU A 63 -3.31 -6.22 7.81
N ALA A 64 -4.14 -6.73 8.71
CA ALA A 64 -5.05 -7.83 8.42
C ALA A 64 -6.06 -7.48 7.32
N ALA A 65 -6.60 -6.25 7.32
CA ALA A 65 -7.51 -5.79 6.27
C ALA A 65 -6.83 -5.72 4.89
N ILE A 66 -5.60 -5.21 4.84
CA ILE A 66 -4.81 -5.14 3.59
C ILE A 66 -4.53 -6.55 3.06
N VAL A 67 -3.99 -7.44 3.90
CA VAL A 67 -3.66 -8.83 3.52
C VAL A 67 -4.90 -9.60 3.06
N LYS A 68 -6.05 -9.39 3.73
CA LYS A 68 -7.32 -10.00 3.33
C LYS A 68 -7.73 -9.61 1.91
N ARG A 69 -7.43 -8.37 1.48
CA ARG A 69 -7.76 -7.89 0.12
C ARG A 69 -6.79 -8.36 -0.94
N THR A 70 -5.50 -8.31 -0.66
CA THR A 70 -4.46 -8.60 -1.65
C THR A 70 -4.15 -10.09 -1.76
N SER A 71 -4.41 -10.86 -0.70
CA SER A 71 -3.90 -12.22 -0.52
C SER A 71 -2.37 -12.33 -0.59
N ILE A 72 -1.65 -11.21 -0.46
CA ILE A 72 -0.18 -11.13 -0.49
C ILE A 72 0.36 -11.02 0.92
N GLN A 73 1.29 -11.90 1.29
CA GLN A 73 1.96 -11.83 2.59
C GLN A 73 2.86 -10.59 2.67
N PRO A 74 2.82 -9.83 3.78
CA PRO A 74 3.70 -8.68 3.96
C PRO A 74 5.17 -9.11 3.98
N LEU A 75 6.03 -8.37 3.28
CA LEU A 75 7.48 -8.54 3.37
C LEU A 75 8.06 -7.62 4.45
N GLY A 76 8.75 -8.20 5.44
CA GLY A 76 9.43 -7.48 6.54
C GLY A 76 9.30 -8.14 7.91
#